data_AF-A0A6A5AD71-F1
#
_entry.id   AF-A0A6A5AD71-F1
#
_cell.length_a   1.000
_cell.length_b   1.000
_cell.length_c   1.000
_cell.angle_alpha   90.00
_cell.angle_beta   90.00
_cell.angle_gamma   90.00
#
_symmetry.space_group_name_H-M   'P 1'
#
loop_
_entity.id
_entity.type
_entity.pdbx_description
1 polymer ?
#
loop_
_entity_poly.entity_id
_entity_poly.type
_entity_poly.pdbx_seq_one_letter_code
_entity_poly.pdbx_strand_id
1 'polypeptide(L)'
;MTSKEFLHNIRRVLGPRGVVAMNVIGHKPTGSLESAGGWDGLATRLATVFDQVWVLPLEANTLVFGVLGWPSHVLPPLSTTSLSDQEQVVQDIFDEFRPRMRRVH
;
A
#
# COMPACT_ATOMS: atom_id res chain seq x y z
N MET A 1 -1.81 17.39 -5.46
CA MET A 1 -2.09 16.22 -6.35
C MET A 1 -0.75 15.56 -6.67
N THR A 2 -0.59 14.25 -6.44
CA THR A 2 0.70 13.54 -6.62
C THR A 2 0.92 13.17 -8.10
N SER A 3 2.10 13.49 -8.67
CA SER A 3 2.42 13.19 -10.07
C SER A 3 2.92 11.76 -10.27
N LYS A 4 2.72 11.19 -11.47
CA LYS A 4 3.24 9.85 -11.82
C LYS A 4 4.77 9.79 -11.76
N GLU A 5 5.43 10.85 -12.18
CA GLU A 5 6.89 10.97 -12.15
C GLU A 5 7.44 10.92 -10.72
N PHE A 6 6.78 11.59 -9.78
CA PHE A 6 7.14 11.52 -8.36
C PHE A 6 7.06 10.08 -7.82
N LEU A 7 6.01 9.33 -8.17
CA LEU A 7 5.87 7.93 -7.76
C LEU A 7 6.96 7.03 -8.36
N HIS A 8 7.34 7.26 -9.61
CA HIS A 8 8.48 6.54 -10.22
C HIS A 8 9.81 6.86 -9.53
N ASN A 9 10.02 8.12 -9.12
CA ASN A 9 11.22 8.50 -8.38
C ASN A 9 11.26 7.85 -7.00
N ILE A 10 10.12 7.76 -6.29
CA ILE A 10 10.03 6.97 -5.04
C ILE A 10 10.39 5.51 -5.29
N ARG A 11 9.80 4.87 -6.31
CA ARG A 11 10.12 3.47 -6.63
C ARG A 11 11.62 3.24 -6.87
N ARG A 12 12.31 4.18 -7.50
CA ARG A 12 13.75 4.08 -7.79
C ARG A 12 14.63 4.13 -6.55
N VAL A 13 14.22 4.86 -5.51
CA VAL A 13 15.02 5.02 -4.28
C VAL A 13 14.68 3.97 -3.22
N LEU A 14 13.55 3.27 -3.36
CA LEU A 14 13.21 2.15 -2.50
C LEU A 14 14.06 0.93 -2.86
N GLY A 15 14.64 0.31 -1.83
CA GLY A 15 15.31 -0.98 -1.98
C GLY A 15 14.34 -2.12 -2.34
N PRO A 16 14.88 -3.32 -2.64
CA PRO A 16 14.07 -4.52 -2.77
C PRO A 16 13.12 -4.67 -1.57
N ARG A 17 11.87 -5.08 -1.79
CA ARG A 17 10.86 -5.24 -0.72
C ARG A 17 10.43 -3.94 -0.03
N GLY A 18 10.83 -2.77 -0.56
CA GLY A 18 10.51 -1.46 -0.01
C GLY A 18 9.02 -1.12 -0.03
N VAL A 19 8.62 -0.30 0.95
CA VAL A 19 7.25 0.17 1.14
C VAL A 19 7.24 1.69 1.18
N VAL A 20 6.33 2.31 0.45
CA VAL A 20 5.94 3.71 0.67
C VAL A 20 4.58 3.75 1.35
N ALA A 21 4.42 4.63 2.34
CA ALA A 21 3.14 4.91 2.98
C ALA A 21 2.78 6.39 2.76
N MET A 22 1.56 6.65 2.28
CA MET A 22 1.06 8.01 2.04
C MET A 22 -0.22 8.22 2.85
N ASN A 23 -0.24 9.26 3.69
CA ASN A 23 -1.42 9.66 4.43
C ASN A 23 -2.31 10.57 3.59
N VAL A 24 -3.55 10.16 3.36
CA VAL A 24 -4.57 10.93 2.63
C VAL A 24 -5.56 11.50 3.62
N ILE A 25 -5.56 12.82 3.74
CA ILE A 25 -6.46 13.58 4.60
C ILE A 25 -7.66 14.02 3.76
N GLY A 26 -8.87 13.76 4.26
CA GLY A 26 -10.11 14.16 3.59
C GLY A 26 -11.05 12.98 3.37
N HIS A 27 -11.87 12.71 4.39
CA HIS A 27 -13.03 11.82 4.27
C HIS A 27 -14.25 12.69 3.94
N LYS A 28 -14.93 12.44 2.81
CA LYS A 28 -16.38 12.66 2.75
C LYS A 28 -17.08 11.31 2.91
N PRO A 29 -18.17 11.23 3.69
CA PRO A 29 -19.00 10.04 3.74
C PRO A 29 -19.52 9.75 2.33
N THR A 30 -19.56 8.47 1.99
CA THR A 30 -20.17 7.89 0.78
C THR A 30 -21.43 8.64 0.32
N GLY A 31 -21.44 9.17 -0.91
CA GLY A 31 -22.64 9.77 -1.52
C GLY A 31 -22.41 10.94 -2.48
N SER A 32 -21.22 11.54 -2.52
CA SER A 32 -20.91 12.61 -3.48
C SER A 32 -20.03 12.08 -4.60
N LEU A 33 -20.58 12.04 -5.82
CA LEU A 33 -19.92 11.60 -7.06
C LEU A 33 -18.72 12.47 -7.50
N GLU A 34 -18.31 13.48 -6.71
CA GLU A 34 -17.37 14.53 -7.13
C GLU A 34 -16.01 14.50 -6.41
N SER A 35 -15.44 13.32 -6.17
CA SER A 35 -14.05 13.23 -5.72
C SER A 35 -13.21 12.35 -6.63
N ALA A 36 -12.95 12.84 -7.83
CA ALA A 36 -11.90 12.33 -8.72
C ALA A 36 -10.46 12.55 -8.18
N GLY A 37 -10.27 12.78 -6.86
CA GLY A 37 -9.00 13.17 -6.25
C GLY A 37 -8.75 12.65 -4.82
N GLY A 38 -9.51 11.64 -4.37
CA GLY A 38 -9.37 11.04 -3.04
C GLY A 38 -8.32 9.92 -2.97
N TRP A 39 -8.35 9.13 -1.90
CA TRP A 39 -7.44 7.98 -1.70
C TRP A 39 -7.53 6.98 -2.86
N ASP A 40 -8.70 6.82 -3.48
CA ASP A 40 -8.94 5.92 -4.62
C ASP A 40 -8.07 6.30 -5.83
N GLY A 41 -8.11 7.57 -6.24
CA GLY A 41 -7.27 8.06 -7.34
C GLY A 41 -5.77 7.98 -7.06
N LEU A 42 -5.35 8.12 -5.79
CA LEU A 42 -3.97 7.88 -5.39
C LEU A 42 -3.60 6.39 -5.47
N ALA A 43 -4.47 5.51 -4.99
CA ALA A 43 -4.27 4.07 -5.00
C ALA A 43 -4.16 3.54 -6.43
N THR A 44 -5.04 3.98 -7.35
CA THR A 44 -4.96 3.63 -8.78
C THR A 44 -3.62 4.07 -9.38
N ARG A 45 -3.14 5.28 -9.06
CA ARG A 45 -1.83 5.75 -9.55
C ARG A 45 -0.68 4.92 -9.00
N LEU A 46 -0.70 4.60 -7.71
CA LEU A 46 0.29 3.72 -7.09
C LEU A 46 0.30 2.33 -7.74
N ALA A 47 -0.86 1.78 -8.10
CA ALA A 47 -0.97 0.47 -8.74
C ALA A 47 -0.30 0.43 -10.12
N THR A 48 -0.11 1.58 -10.79
CA THR A 48 0.65 1.64 -12.05
C THR A 48 2.16 1.59 -11.87
N VAL A 49 2.66 1.73 -10.64
CA VAL A 49 4.09 1.86 -10.34
C VAL A 49 4.57 0.80 -9.35
N PHE A 50 3.72 0.34 -8.43
CA PHE A 50 4.06 -0.62 -7.36
C PHE A 50 3.43 -1.99 -7.63
N ASP A 51 4.07 -3.03 -7.11
CA ASP A 51 3.65 -4.42 -7.40
C ASP A 51 2.40 -4.79 -6.58
N GLN A 52 2.20 -4.15 -5.42
CA GLN A 52 0.98 -4.24 -4.63
C GLN A 52 0.61 -2.87 -4.05
N VAL A 53 -0.70 -2.64 -3.90
CA VAL A 53 -1.24 -1.46 -3.22
C VAL A 53 -2.24 -1.88 -2.17
N TRP A 54 -2.08 -1.32 -0.96
CA TRP A 54 -2.93 -1.58 0.19
C TRP A 54 -3.51 -0.28 0.74
N VAL A 55 -4.73 -0.34 1.22
CA VAL A 55 -5.44 0.81 1.79
C VAL A 55 -5.89 0.48 3.20
N LEU A 56 -5.56 1.34 4.15
CA LEU A 56 -6.02 1.28 5.54
C LEU A 56 -6.89 2.51 5.84
N PRO A 57 -8.23 2.35 5.88
CA PRO A 57 -9.12 3.39 6.36
C PRO A 57 -8.91 3.62 7.86
N LEU A 58 -8.77 4.89 8.25
CA LEU A 58 -8.73 5.35 9.63
C LEU A 58 -9.93 6.29 9.86
N GLU A 59 -10.12 6.73 11.11
CA GLU A 59 -11.27 7.56 11.50
C GLU A 59 -11.34 8.88 10.72
N ALA A 60 -10.21 9.58 10.57
CA ALA A 60 -10.16 10.88 9.89
C ALA A 60 -9.44 10.84 8.53
N ASN A 61 -8.66 9.79 8.27
CA ASN A 61 -7.72 9.72 7.16
C ASN A 61 -7.73 8.33 6.50
N THR A 62 -7.01 8.19 5.41
CA THR A 62 -6.75 6.89 4.79
C THR A 62 -5.27 6.76 4.48
N LEU A 63 -4.63 5.71 4.97
CA LEU A 63 -3.26 5.39 4.57
C LEU A 63 -3.29 4.54 3.30
N VAL A 64 -2.48 4.91 2.31
CA VAL A 64 -2.30 4.14 1.08
C VAL A 64 -0.84 3.72 0.99
N PHE A 65 -0.62 2.42 0.82
CA PHE A 65 0.70 1.81 0.79
C PHE A 65 1.02 1.30 -0.62
N GLY A 66 2.21 1.59 -1.12
CA GLY A 66 2.77 0.98 -2.33
C GLY A 66 3.94 0.07 -1.96
N VAL A 67 3.92 -1.18 -2.44
CA VAL A 67 4.88 -2.23 -2.05
C VAL A 67 5.59 -2.80 -3.28
N LEU A 68 6.92 -2.95 -3.20
CA LEU A 68 7.77 -3.52 -4.25
C LEU A 68 8.19 -4.94 -3.92
N GLY A 69 8.26 -5.85 -4.89
CA GLY A 69 8.96 -7.14 -4.78
C GLY A 69 8.39 -8.13 -3.77
N TRP A 70 7.24 -7.82 -3.17
CA TRP A 70 6.52 -8.79 -2.34
C TRP A 70 5.77 -9.74 -3.27
N PRO A 71 5.93 -11.06 -3.14
CA PRO A 71 5.21 -11.98 -4.00
C PRO A 71 3.71 -11.75 -3.82
N SER A 72 3.00 -11.66 -4.94
CA SER A 72 1.53 -11.48 -5.00
C SER A 72 0.77 -12.59 -4.28
N HIS A 73 1.46 -13.69 -3.97
CA HIS A 73 1.08 -14.84 -3.16
C HIS A 73 2.06 -15.04 -1.99
N VAL A 74 1.88 -14.34 -0.87
CA VAL A 74 2.50 -14.64 0.45
C VAL A 74 1.39 -14.38 1.48
N LEU A 75 0.65 -15.37 1.98
CA LEU A 75 0.93 -16.81 2.16
C LEU A 75 -0.37 -17.66 2.13
N PRO A 76 -0.44 -18.81 1.41
CA PRO A 76 -0.79 -20.05 2.10
C PRO A 76 0.32 -20.38 3.11
N PRO A 77 0.04 -21.04 4.25
CA PRO A 77 1.07 -21.33 5.25
C PRO A 77 2.21 -22.10 4.57
N LEU A 78 3.37 -21.48 4.38
CA LEU A 78 4.47 -22.08 3.61
C LEU A 78 5.75 -22.11 4.43
N SER A 79 6.05 -23.32 4.87
CA SER A 79 7.34 -24.01 4.78
C SER A 79 8.58 -23.18 4.43
N THR A 80 9.46 -23.05 5.44
CA THR A 80 10.92 -23.27 5.41
C THR A 80 11.86 -22.35 4.62
N THR A 81 11.50 -21.12 4.27
CA THR A 81 12.53 -20.09 4.00
C THR A 81 12.53 -19.08 5.15
N SER A 82 13.58 -19.11 5.98
CA SER A 82 13.73 -18.19 7.09
C SER A 82 13.85 -16.76 6.55
N LEU A 83 12.81 -15.96 6.76
CA LEU A 83 12.88 -14.51 6.59
C LEU A 83 13.98 -13.98 7.52
N SER A 84 14.70 -12.93 7.08
CA SER A 84 15.55 -12.19 8.02
C SER A 84 14.69 -11.53 9.10
N ASP A 85 15.26 -11.22 10.26
CA ASP A 85 14.52 -10.59 11.38
C ASP A 85 13.80 -9.30 10.94
N GLN A 86 14.41 -8.52 10.06
CA GLN A 86 13.81 -7.31 9.50
C GLN A 86 12.60 -7.63 8.59
N GLU A 87 12.68 -8.69 7.80
CA GLU A 87 11.58 -9.12 6.93
C GLU A 87 10.45 -9.75 7.74
N GLN A 88 10.77 -10.42 8.86
CA GLN A 88 9.78 -10.98 9.78
C GLN A 88 9.00 -9.87 10.49
N VAL A 89 9.66 -8.83 11.02
CA VAL A 89 8.96 -7.70 11.64
C VAL A 89 8.02 -7.01 10.65
N VAL A 90 8.45 -6.84 9.40
CA VAL A 90 7.60 -6.25 8.35
C VAL A 90 6.42 -7.18 8.07
N GLN A 91 6.64 -8.50 7.99
CA GLN A 91 5.59 -9.50 7.82
C GLN A 91 4.57 -9.47 8.95
N ASP A 92 5.02 -9.40 10.21
CA ASP A 92 4.14 -9.38 11.40
C ASP A 92 3.25 -8.13 11.41
N ILE A 93 3.82 -6.96 11.07
CA ILE A 93 3.06 -5.72 10.90
C ILE A 93 2.04 -5.89 9.78
N PHE A 94 2.45 -6.41 8.62
CA PHE A 94 1.50 -6.65 7.53
C PHE A 94 0.39 -7.60 7.97
N ASP A 95 0.70 -8.69 8.68
CA ASP A 95 -0.27 -9.68 9.14
C ASP A 95 -1.24 -9.11 10.20
N GLU A 96 -0.76 -8.28 11.12
CA GLU A 96 -1.60 -7.58 12.11
C GLU A 96 -2.62 -6.65 11.43
N PHE A 97 -2.18 -5.88 10.43
CA PHE A 97 -3.04 -4.91 9.76
C PHE A 97 -3.80 -5.50 8.58
N ARG A 98 -3.41 -6.68 8.05
CA ARG A 98 -4.03 -7.31 6.87
C ARG A 98 -5.55 -7.46 6.97
N PRO A 99 -6.14 -7.88 8.10
CA PRO A 99 -7.60 -7.98 8.23
C PRO A 99 -8.33 -6.64 8.03
N ARG A 100 -7.62 -5.52 8.23
CA ARG A 100 -8.15 -4.16 8.14
C ARG A 100 -7.75 -3.45 6.84
N MET A 101 -6.85 -4.06 6.05
CA MET A 101 -6.39 -3.50 4.78
C MET A 101 -7.21 -4.05 3.62
N ARG A 102 -7.51 -3.17 2.65
CA ARG A 102 -8.12 -3.55 1.37
C ARG A 102 -7.06 -3.50 0.28
N ARG A 103 -6.88 -4.61 -0.45
CA ARG A 103 -6.02 -4.65 -1.64
C ARG A 103 -6.72 -3.95 -2.80
N VAL A 104 -5.98 -3.11 -3.51
CA VAL A 104 -6.45 -2.48 -4.74
C VAL A 104 -5.88 -3.26 -5.92
N HIS A 105 -6.74 -3.61 -6.87
CA HIS A 105 -6.40 -4.34 -8.09
C HIS A 105 -6.10 -3.38 -9.25
#